data_AF-A0A2A2MHK4-F1
#
_entry.id   AF-A0A2A2MHK4-F1
#
_cell.length_a   1.000
_cell.length_b   1.000
_cell.length_c   1.000
_cell.angle_alpha   90.00
_cell.angle_beta   90.00
_cell.angle_gamma   90.00
#
_symmetry.space_group_name_H-M   'P 1'
#
loop_
_entity.id
_entity.type
_entity.pdbx_description
1 polymer ?
#
loop_
_entity_poly.entity_id
_entity_poly.type
_entity_poly.pdbx_seq_one_letter_code
_entity_poly.pdbx_strand_id
1 'polypeptide(L)'
;MAGWQRHATIIKKSDDNNRQWRLINLHKEKVTLNVTPCLITKNMRAVIHAAIAGIGITCLPRIACADTITAGKLVHILPEWTS
;
A
#
# COMPACT_ATOMS: atom_id res chain seq x y z
N MET A 1 18.35 10.74 0.67
CA MET A 1 17.45 9.62 1.06
C MET A 1 16.04 10.15 1.37
N ALA A 2 15.46 10.96 0.47
CA ALA A 2 14.30 11.79 0.74
C ALA A 2 13.22 11.56 -0.32
N GLY A 3 11.95 11.37 0.09
CA GLY A 3 10.83 11.41 -0.87
C GLY A 3 9.50 10.85 -0.35
N TRP A 4 9.49 9.78 0.45
CA TRP A 4 8.24 9.07 0.78
C TRP A 4 7.41 9.70 1.91
N GLN A 5 7.96 10.68 2.65
CA GLN A 5 7.28 11.31 3.80
C GLN A 5 6.11 12.24 3.43
N ARG A 6 5.82 12.49 2.15
CA ARG A 6 4.75 13.42 1.74
C ARG A 6 3.41 12.76 1.38
N HIS A 7 3.35 11.44 1.31
CA HIS A 7 2.11 10.75 0.95
C HIS A 7 1.48 10.11 2.18
N ALA A 8 0.19 10.41 2.41
CA ALA A 8 -0.59 9.69 3.40
C ALA A 8 -0.63 8.21 3.04
N THR A 9 -0.50 7.33 4.04
CA THR A 9 -0.58 5.88 3.84
C THR A 9 -1.76 5.27 4.60
N ILE A 10 -2.24 4.14 4.11
CA ILE A 10 -3.30 3.34 4.71
C ILE A 10 -2.75 1.94 4.93
N ILE A 11 -2.88 1.42 6.15
CA ILE A 11 -2.38 0.10 6.53
C ILE A 11 -3.53 -0.85 6.81
N LYS A 12 -3.57 -1.95 6.06
CA LYS A 12 -4.27 -3.14 6.51
C LYS A 12 -3.49 -3.74 7.67
N LYS A 13 -4.06 -3.72 8.87
CA LYS A 13 -3.43 -4.27 10.07
C LYS A 13 -3.19 -5.77 9.92
N SER A 14 -1.93 -6.19 10.06
CA SER A 14 -1.49 -7.58 10.26
C SER A 14 -1.01 -7.78 11.69
N ASP A 15 -0.73 -9.03 12.06
CA ASP A 15 -0.37 -9.39 13.44
C ASP A 15 1.04 -8.88 13.85
N ASP A 16 1.90 -8.51 12.89
CA ASP A 16 3.19 -7.85 13.16
C ASP A 16 3.38 -6.55 12.34
N ASN A 17 3.97 -5.56 13.01
CA ASN A 17 4.50 -4.26 12.58
C ASN A 17 3.70 -3.41 11.54
N ASN A 18 2.59 -2.83 11.99
CA ASN A 18 1.63 -2.02 11.20
C ASN A 18 2.13 -0.65 10.69
N ARG A 19 3.44 -0.41 10.66
CA ARG A 19 4.04 0.88 10.24
C ARG A 19 5.27 0.73 9.33
N GLN A 20 5.52 -0.47 8.84
CA GLN A 20 6.61 -0.75 7.91
C GLN A 20 6.09 -1.51 6.68
N TRP A 21 6.46 -1.06 5.49
CA TRP A 21 6.36 -1.85 4.28
C TRP A 21 7.72 -2.46 3.97
N ARG A 22 7.75 -3.78 3.85
CA ARG A 22 8.94 -4.52 3.41
C ARG A 22 8.71 -4.90 1.97
N LEU A 23 9.48 -4.32 1.07
CA LEU A 23 9.32 -4.53 -0.37
C LEU A 23 10.54 -5.26 -0.92
N ILE A 24 10.30 -6.13 -1.89
CA ILE A 24 11.32 -6.80 -2.69
C ILE A 24 11.05 -6.53 -4.17
N ASN A 25 12.11 -6.25 -4.94
CA ASN A 25 12.00 -6.10 -6.39
C ASN A 25 12.44 -7.36 -7.14
N LEU A 26 12.31 -7.31 -8.47
CA LEU A 26 12.69 -8.41 -9.37
C LEU A 26 14.18 -8.80 -9.27
N HIS A 27 15.05 -7.88 -8.86
CA HIS A 27 16.49 -8.12 -8.64
C HIS A 27 16.81 -8.65 -7.23
N LYS A 28 15.79 -8.98 -6.42
CA LYS A 28 15.88 -9.41 -5.02
C LYS A 28 16.42 -8.34 -4.07
N GLU A 29 16.43 -7.08 -4.47
CA GLU A 29 16.75 -5.96 -3.60
C GLU A 29 15.62 -5.76 -2.60
N LYS A 30 15.97 -5.60 -1.32
CA LYS A 30 15.01 -5.44 -0.24
C LYS A 30 15.08 -4.02 0.30
N VAL A 31 13.91 -3.41 0.50
CA VAL A 31 13.78 -2.12 1.18
C VAL A 31 12.72 -2.22 2.26
N THR A 32 13.00 -1.57 3.40
CA THR A 32 12.00 -1.35 4.45
C THR A 32 11.66 0.13 4.47
N LEU A 33 10.41 0.44 4.18
CA LEU A 33 9.87 1.80 4.21
C LEU A 33 9.09 1.99 5.52
N ASN A 34 9.57 2.89 6.38
CA ASN A 34 8.78 3.38 7.49
C ASN A 34 7.68 4.29 6.96
N VAL A 35 6.43 4.04 7.35
CA VAL A 35 5.28 4.84 6.90
C VAL A 35 4.56 5.47 8.08
N THR A 36 3.91 6.60 7.83
CA THR A 36 3.07 7.32 8.80
C THR A 36 1.61 7.22 8.38
N PRO A 37 0.89 6.15 8.77
CA PRO A 37 -0.45 5.92 8.28
C PRO A 37 -1.45 6.90 8.87
N CYS A 38 -2.33 7.41 8.02
CA CYS A 38 -3.52 8.16 8.43
C CYS A 38 -4.68 7.24 8.83
N LEU A 39 -4.64 5.97 8.42
CA LEU A 39 -5.62 4.94 8.74
C LEU A 39 -4.95 3.58 8.94
N ILE A 40 -5.27 2.90 10.04
CA ILE A 40 -4.89 1.51 10.31
C ILE A 40 -6.17 0.71 10.62
N THR A 41 -6.46 -0.34 9.85
CA THR A 41 -7.66 -1.16 10.06
C THR A 41 -7.46 -2.61 9.62
N LYS A 42 -8.13 -3.56 10.27
CA LYS A 42 -8.13 -4.98 9.85
C LYS A 42 -9.09 -5.24 8.68
N ASN A 43 -10.00 -4.31 8.37
CA ASN A 43 -11.01 -4.48 7.34
C ASN A 43 -10.46 -4.13 5.95
N MET A 44 -10.23 -5.14 5.12
CA MET A 44 -9.68 -4.98 3.76
C MET A 44 -10.57 -4.10 2.84
N ARG A 45 -11.89 -4.18 2.97
CA ARG A 45 -12.81 -3.34 2.17
C ARG A 45 -12.67 -1.86 2.53
N ALA A 46 -12.50 -1.55 3.81
CA ALA A 46 -12.27 -0.18 4.26
C ALA A 46 -10.96 0.40 3.71
N VAL A 47 -9.90 -0.41 3.64
CA VAL A 47 -8.63 0.01 3.04
C VAL A 47 -8.79 0.32 1.55
N ILE A 48 -9.46 -0.56 0.80
CA ILE A 48 -9.71 -0.36 -0.64
C ILE A 48 -10.54 0.91 -0.88
N HIS A 49 -11.64 1.09 -0.15
CA HIS A 49 -12.47 2.28 -0.29
C HIS A 49 -11.73 3.57 0.06
N ALA A 50 -10.91 3.57 1.11
CA ALA A 50 -10.10 4.74 1.47
C ALA A 50 -9.07 5.06 0.37
N ALA A 51 -8.44 4.05 -0.24
CA ALA A 51 -7.52 4.26 -1.36
C ALA A 51 -8.23 4.82 -2.59
N ILE A 52 -9.41 4.29 -2.95
CA ILE A 52 -10.24 4.80 -4.07
C ILE A 52 -10.68 6.25 -3.82
N ALA A 53 -10.98 6.60 -2.57
CA ALA A 53 -11.34 7.96 -2.17
C ALA A 53 -10.15 8.93 -2.14
N GLY A 54 -8.93 8.49 -2.47
CA GLY A 54 -7.74 9.33 -2.51
C GLY A 54 -7.14 9.65 -1.13
N ILE A 55 -7.53 8.93 -0.07
CA ILE A 55 -7.07 9.18 1.30
C ILE A 55 -5.58 8.84 1.47
N GLY A 56 -5.05 7.91 0.67
CA GLY A 56 -3.64 7.57 0.72
C GLY A 56 -3.24 6.34 -0.10
N ILE A 57 -1.96 5.99 0.01
CA ILE A 57 -1.35 4.84 -0.65
C ILE A 57 -1.42 3.61 0.26
N THR A 58 -1.61 2.43 -0.32
CA THR A 58 -1.66 1.18 0.44
C THR A 58 -0.99 0.02 -0.31
N CYS A 59 -0.56 -1.00 0.43
CA CYS A 59 -0.10 -2.28 -0.12
C CYS A 59 -1.20 -3.32 0.08
N LEU A 60 -1.71 -3.87 -1.01
CA LEU A 60 -2.79 -4.86 -1.01
C LEU A 60 -2.48 -6.00 -1.99
N PRO A 61 -2.99 -7.22 -1.74
CA PRO A 61 -2.92 -8.30 -2.70
C PRO A 61 -3.58 -7.92 -4.02
N ARG A 62 -2.94 -8.24 -5.16
CA ARG A 62 -3.44 -7.90 -6.49
C ARG A 62 -4.88 -8.37 -6.74
N ILE A 63 -5.23 -9.55 -6.23
CA ILE A 63 -6.59 -10.13 -6.35
C ILE A 63 -7.66 -9.22 -5.75
N ALA A 64 -7.34 -8.48 -4.68
CA ALA A 64 -8.29 -7.60 -4.01
C ALA A 64 -8.50 -6.26 -4.75
N CYS A 65 -7.60 -5.92 -5.68
CA CYS A 65 -7.59 -4.64 -6.40
C CYS A 65 -7.74 -4.78 -7.92
N ALA A 66 -7.86 -6.00 -8.46
CA ALA A 66 -7.84 -6.23 -9.90
C ALA A 66 -8.93 -5.43 -10.63
N ASP A 67 -10.18 -5.53 -10.16
CA ASP A 67 -11.32 -4.85 -10.78
C ASP A 67 -11.23 -3.33 -10.64
N THR A 68 -10.75 -2.84 -9.50
CA THR A 68 -10.64 -1.40 -9.23
C THR A 68 -9.49 -0.77 -10.02
N ILE A 69 -8.42 -1.52 -10.30
CA ILE A 69 -7.35 -1.10 -11.22
C ILE A 69 -7.86 -1.10 -12.66
N THR A 70 -8.51 -2.18 -13.12
CA THR A 70 -9.08 -2.25 -14.47
C THR A 70 -10.10 -1.13 -14.73
N ALA A 71 -10.88 -0.77 -13.71
CA ALA A 71 -11.85 0.34 -13.77
C ALA A 71 -11.21 1.73 -13.64
N GLY A 72 -9.89 1.85 -13.52
CA GLY A 72 -9.19 3.14 -13.37
C GLY A 72 -9.39 3.84 -12.03
N LYS A 73 -9.96 3.16 -11.02
CA LYS A 73 -10.21 3.71 -9.69
C LYS A 73 -8.99 3.63 -8.78
N LEU A 74 -8.08 2.71 -9.06
CA LEU A 74 -6.78 2.58 -8.42
C LEU A 74 -5.68 2.49 -9.48
N VAL A 75 -4.49 2.97 -9.13
CA VAL A 75 -3.30 2.90 -9.98
C VAL A 75 -2.20 2.14 -9.26
N HIS A 76 -1.53 1.23 -9.97
CA HIS A 76 -0.36 0.54 -9.45
C HIS A 76 0.90 1.39 -9.66
N ILE A 77 1.41 1.99 -8.58
CA ILE A 77 2.45 3.05 -8.65
C ILE A 77 3.89 2.54 -8.47
N LEU A 78 4.09 1.28 -8.09
CA LEU A 78 5.40 0.65 -7.91
C LEU A 78 5.43 -0.75 -8.54
N PRO A 79 5.30 -0.87 -9.87
CA PRO A 79 5.09 -2.16 -10.54
C PRO A 79 6.21 -3.18 -10.36
N GLU A 80 7.42 -2.72 -10.08
CA GLU A 80 8.59 -3.58 -9.91
C GLU A 80 8.76 -4.12 -8.48
N TRP A 81 7.94 -3.67 -7.53
CA TRP A 81 8.06 -3.98 -6.11
C TRP A 81 6.87 -4.80 -5.61
N THR A 82 7.15 -5.78 -4.75
CA THR A 82 6.13 -6.62 -4.09
C THR A 82 6.39 -6.67 -2.59
N SER A 83 5.33 -6.78 -1.78
CA SER A 83 5.40 -6.92 -0.32
C SER A 83 5.18 -8.35 0.15
#